data_AF-A0A0G3EM89-F1
#
_entry.id   AF-A0A0G3EM89-F1
#
_cell.length_a   1.000
_cell.length_b   1.000
_cell.length_c   1.000
_cell.angle_alpha   90.00
_cell.angle_beta   90.00
_cell.angle_gamma   90.00
#
_symmetry.space_group_name_H-M   'P 1'
#
loop_
_entity.id
_entity.type
_entity.pdbx_description
1 polymer ?
#
loop_
_entity_poly.entity_id
_entity_poly.type
_entity_poly.pdbx_seq_one_letter_code
_entity_poly.pdbx_strand_id
1 'polypeptide(L)' 'MKAAVSIPDDVFEQGERLARRLHTSRSQLYARALADFVVQHEDDKITSSMNTVLEEVGAEPDEFTRRAARQTLRRSEW' A
#
# COMPACT_ATOMS: atom_id res chain seq x y z
N MET A 1 10.47 -4.93 -15.44
CA MET A 1 11.89 -4.51 -15.28
C MET A 1 12.65 -5.64 -14.57
N LYS A 2 13.96 -5.82 -14.81
CA LYS A 2 14.79 -6.78 -14.05
C LYS A 2 15.69 -6.00 -13.09
N ALA A 3 15.71 -6.38 -11.82
CA ALA A 3 16.59 -5.81 -10.82
C ALA A 3 17.34 -6.95 -10.12
N ALA A 4 18.62 -6.73 -9.82
CA ALA A 4 19.41 -7.61 -8.97
C ALA A 4 19.50 -6.96 -7.59
N VAL A 5 19.16 -7.71 -6.55
CA VAL A 5 19.17 -7.25 -5.16
C VAL A 5 20.01 -8.20 -4.32
N SER A 6 20.76 -7.66 -3.36
CA SER A 6 21.42 -8.45 -2.33
C SER A 6 20.46 -8.64 -1.17
N ILE A 7 20.32 -9.88 -0.70
CA ILE A 7 19.50 -10.25 0.46
C ILE A 7 20.33 -11.16 1.38
N PRO A 8 20.04 -11.19 2.69
CA PRO A 8 20.66 -12.14 3.61
C PRO A 8 20.46 -13.60 3.16
N ASP A 9 21.46 -14.46 3.40
CA ASP A 9 21.44 -15.86 2.97
C ASP A 9 20.28 -16.65 3.59
N ASP A 10 19.94 -16.37 4.85
CA ASP A 10 18.84 -17.01 5.56
C ASP A 10 17.48 -16.67 4.92
N VAL A 11 17.29 -15.43 4.46
CA VAL A 11 16.10 -14.99 3.73
C VAL A 11 16.02 -15.71 2.39
N PHE A 12 17.14 -15.81 1.68
CA PHE A 12 17.21 -16.52 0.40
C PHE A 12 16.84 -18.00 0.56
N GLU A 13 17.42 -18.70 1.54
CA GLU A 13 17.11 -20.12 1.79
C GLU A 13 15.64 -20.36 2.18
N GLN A 14 15.08 -19.49 3.00
CA GLN A 14 13.66 -19.57 3.37
C GLN A 14 12.76 -19.34 2.14
N GLY A 15 13.11 -18.37 1.29
CA GLY A 15 12.47 -18.12 0.01
C GLY A 15 12.51 -19.33 -0.92
N GLU A 16 13.67 -20.00 -1.04
CA GLU A 16 13.82 -21.22 -1.84
C GLU A 16 12.88 -22.33 -1.39
N ARG A 17 12.83 -22.59 -0.08
CA ARG A 17 11.97 -23.63 0.50
C ARG A 17 10.49 -23.31 0.23
N LEU A 18 10.10 -22.04 0.37
CA LEU A 18 8.72 -21.62 0.12
C LEU A 18 8.35 -21.69 -1.36
N ALA A 19 9.22 -21.23 -2.26
CA ALA A 19 8.99 -21.27 -3.71
C ALA A 19 8.75 -22.70 -4.20
N ARG A 20 9.57 -23.66 -3.71
CA ARG A 20 9.39 -25.09 -4.01
C ARG A 20 8.06 -25.63 -3.50
N ARG A 21 7.69 -25.31 -2.25
CA ARG A 21 6.41 -25.74 -1.66
C ARG A 21 5.19 -25.20 -2.41
N LEU A 22 5.30 -23.99 -2.96
CA LEU A 22 4.22 -23.33 -3.70
C LEU A 22 4.28 -23.60 -5.22
N HIS A 23 5.23 -24.41 -5.68
CA HIS A 23 5.46 -24.70 -7.10
C HIS A 23 5.57 -23.42 -7.97
N THR A 24 6.24 -22.39 -7.45
CA THR A 24 6.42 -21.11 -8.13
C THR A 24 7.90 -20.81 -8.35
N SER A 25 8.20 -19.91 -9.28
CA SER A 25 9.57 -19.43 -9.46
C SER A 25 9.98 -18.47 -8.34
N ARG A 26 11.28 -18.44 -8.03
CA ARG A 26 11.86 -17.51 -7.05
C ARG A 26 11.50 -16.06 -7.34
N SER A 27 11.66 -15.65 -8.60
CA SER A 27 11.34 -14.30 -9.06
C SER A 27 9.86 -13.97 -8.87
N GLN A 28 8.96 -14.94 -9.10
CA GLN A 28 7.53 -14.74 -8.90
C GLN A 28 7.18 -14.62 -7.42
N LEU A 29 7.79 -15.45 -6.56
CA LEU A 29 7.63 -15.36 -5.12
C LEU A 29 8.06 -13.98 -4.60
N TYR A 30 9.27 -13.53 -4.95
CA TYR A 30 9.79 -12.24 -4.50
C TYR A 30 9.00 -11.05 -5.07
N ALA A 31 8.60 -11.13 -6.35
CA ALA A 31 7.74 -10.09 -6.94
C ALA A 31 6.41 -9.97 -6.21
N ARG A 32 5.78 -11.10 -5.85
CA ARG A 32 4.55 -11.11 -5.07
C ARG A 32 4.75 -10.51 -3.68
N ALA A 33 5.79 -10.94 -2.97
CA ALA A 33 6.08 -10.42 -1.63
C ALA A 33 6.32 -8.90 -1.64
N LEU A 34 7.05 -8.39 -2.63
CA LEU A 34 7.26 -6.95 -2.82
C LEU A 34 5.96 -6.21 -3.12
N ALA A 35 5.10 -6.75 -3.98
CA ALA A 35 3.81 -6.14 -4.28
C ALA A 35 2.91 -6.07 -3.03
N ASP A 36 2.82 -7.18 -2.28
CA ASP A 36 2.05 -7.24 -1.04
C ASP A 36 2.61 -6.28 0.01
N PHE A 37 3.94 -6.16 0.11
CA PHE A 37 4.61 -5.22 1.00
C PHE A 37 4.30 -3.77 0.64
N VAL A 38 4.37 -3.41 -0.64
CA VAL A 38 4.03 -2.06 -1.10
C VAL A 38 2.58 -1.72 -0.77
N VAL A 39 1.63 -2.63 -1.05
CA VAL A 39 0.21 -2.42 -0.73
C VAL A 39 -0.02 -2.21 0.76
N GLN A 40 0.69 -2.96 1.61
CA GLN A 40 0.58 -2.82 3.07
C GLN A 40 1.10 -1.48 3.60
N HIS A 41 1.95 -0.79 2.84
CA HIS A 41 2.56 0.49 3.24
C HIS A 41 2.06 1.67 2.38
N GLU A 42 1.04 1.44 1.56
CA GLU A 42 0.37 2.45 0.75
C GLU A 42 -0.74 3.16 1.58
N ASP A 43 -0.41 3.68 2.77
CA ASP A 43 -1.33 4.51 3.58
C ASP A 43 -1.87 5.70 2.76
N ASP A 44 -1.06 6.19 1.82
CA ASP A 44 -1.41 7.27 0.90
C ASP A 44 -2.35 6.86 -0.24
N LYS A 45 -2.49 5.56 -0.57
CA LYS A 45 -3.34 5.16 -1.69
C LYS A 45 -4.82 5.26 -1.34
N ILE A 46 -5.21 5.00 -0.10
CA ILE A 46 -6.60 5.20 0.35
C ILE A 46 -6.95 6.68 0.25
N THR A 47 -6.12 7.55 0.83
CA THR A 47 -6.29 9.01 0.77
C THR A 47 -6.30 9.51 -0.68
N SER A 48 -5.37 9.06 -1.51
CA SER A 48 -5.32 9.42 -2.94
C SER A 48 -6.56 8.94 -3.70
N SER A 49 -7.04 7.73 -3.43
CA SER A 49 -8.24 7.20 -4.09
C SER A 49 -9.49 7.95 -3.67
N MET A 50 -9.60 8.30 -2.38
CA MET A 50 -10.69 9.15 -1.87
C MET A 50 -10.64 10.54 -2.50
N ASN A 51 -9.45 11.14 -2.64
CA ASN A 51 -9.28 12.43 -3.31
C ASN A 51 -9.73 12.38 -4.77
N THR A 52 -9.35 11.35 -5.53
CA THR A 52 -9.80 11.17 -6.93
C THR A 52 -11.33 11.06 -7.03
N VAL A 53 -11.97 10.28 -6.15
CA VAL A 53 -13.43 10.17 -6.14
C VAL A 53 -14.09 11.51 -5.78
N LEU A 54 -13.54 12.26 -4.83
CA LEU A 54 -14.04 13.58 -4.46
C LEU A 54 -13.91 14.60 -5.61
N GLU A 55 -12.80 14.55 -6.36
CA GLU A 55 -12.58 15.35 -7.57
C GLU A 55 -13.58 15.02 -8.67
N GLU A 56 -13.90 13.74 -8.88
CA GLU A 56 -14.90 13.29 -9.87
C GLU A 56 -16.34 13.68 -9.51
N VAL A 57 -16.69 13.58 -8.22
CA VAL A 57 -18.05 13.91 -7.73
C VAL A 57 -18.28 15.43 -7.72
N GLY A 58 -17.21 16.25 -7.70
CA GLY A 58 -17.29 17.70 -7.86
C GLY A 58 -18.05 18.43 -6.75
N ALA A 59 -18.26 17.79 -5.61
CA ALA A 59 -18.96 18.37 -4.47
C ALA A 59 -17.99 19.22 -3.66
N GLU A 60 -17.91 20.52 -3.98
CA GLU A 60 -17.21 21.48 -3.11
C GLU A 60 -18.00 21.66 -1.81
N PRO A 61 -17.45 21.25 -0.65
CA PRO A 61 -18.18 21.38 0.60
C PRO A 61 -18.34 22.86 0.96
N ASP A 62 -19.54 23.22 1.40
CA ASP A 62 -19.84 24.56 1.90
C ASP A 62 -19.00 24.90 3.15
N GLU A 63 -18.99 26.19 3.51
CA GLU A 63 -18.17 26.69 4.61
C GLU A 63 -18.53 26.06 5.96
N PHE A 64 -19.80 25.72 6.17
CA PHE A 64 -20.28 25.05 7.37
C PHE A 64 -19.68 23.64 7.47
N THR A 65 -19.77 22.86 6.40
CA THR A 65 -19.26 21.50 6.29
C THR A 65 -17.75 21.46 6.48
N ARG A 66 -17.01 22.39 5.84
CA ARG A 66 -15.55 22.52 6.00
C ARG A 66 -15.15 22.82 7.45
N ARG A 67 -15.88 23.71 8.13
CA ARG A 67 -15.58 24.09 9.52
C ARG A 67 -15.88 22.93 10.49
N ALA A 68 -17.02 22.26 10.31
CA ALA A 68 -17.38 21.10 11.11
C ALA A 68 -16.37 19.96 10.97
N ALA A 69 -15.98 19.62 9.73
CA ALA A 69 -14.99 18.57 9.46
C ALA A 69 -13.64 18.84 10.14
N ARG A 70 -13.10 20.07 10.06
CA ARG A 70 -11.84 20.43 10.74
C ARG A 70 -11.93 20.26 12.25
N GLN A 71 -13.06 20.61 12.86
CA GLN A 71 -13.24 20.50 14.30
C GLN A 71 -13.34 19.03 14.75
N THR A 72 -13.98 18.19 13.94
CA THR A 72 -14.06 16.74 14.19
C THR A 72 -12.70 16.07 14.03
N LEU A 73 -12.00 16.31 12.91
CA LEU A 73 -10.70 15.69 12.63
C LEU A 73 -9.62 16.04 13.67
N ARG A 74 -9.66 17.25 14.24
CA ARG A 74 -8.76 17.66 15.33
C ARG A 74 -8.96 16.90 16.64
N ARG A 75 -10.11 16.25 16.82
CA ARG A 75 -10.44 15.48 18.02
C ARG A 75 -10.19 13.98 17.84
N SER A 76 -9.84 13.55 16.64
CA SER A 76 -9.50 12.16 16.34
C SER A 76 -8.01 11.94 16.62
N GLU A 77 -7.69 10.88 17.36
CA GLU A 77 -6.31 10.38 17.45
C GLU A 77 -6.04 9.48 16.24
N TRP A 78 -4.88 9.68 15.61
CA TRP A 78 -4.38 8.91 14.47
C TRP A 78 -3.29 7.95 14.93
#